data_AF-A0A6I7Y4E7-F1
#
_entry.id   AF-A0A6I7Y4E7-F1
#
_cell.length_a   1.000
_cell.length_b   1.000
_cell.length_c   1.000
_cell.angle_alpha   90.00
_cell.angle_beta   90.00
_cell.angle_gamma   90.00
#
_symmetry.space_group_name_H-M   'P 1'
#
loop_
_entity.id
_entity.type
_entity.pdbx_description
1 polymer ?
#
loop_
_entity_poly.entity_id
_entity_poly.type
_entity_poly.pdbx_seq_one_letter_code
_entity_poly.pdbx_strand_id
1 'polypeptide(L)'
;MGIISALASGPAKRWTALISGGAYAFTAVAVLLLRPWRPPSGICPATGPTAVICDAGHGEPLALAALGVLAVVAASGASLVVTALAGPLVHLLSGTALPVRGPLAALVARRIAGRVRAKRRLTDRTGEPWTGRAAAEARRKLFRRPVQDVLTAPTRIGDSFAAMGERILGRHRLDAQLCWPLLQQLFDEPARRDLERASDQVLGRARNLVWAALTVVTALPLALLDRVALWPAVLAALAGALVGALLLAGLGDGVDEYADTVEAALLRHRDALYAAAAWPLPEGTADERRTGQEFTAYLRRTGHSAPQITFARPPEEQPEP
;
A
#
# COMPACT_ATOMS: atom_id res chain seq x y z
N MET A 1 10.33 -6.99 -10.67
CA MET A 1 10.83 -5.60 -10.48
C MET A 1 10.47 -4.73 -11.70
N GLY A 2 9.20 -4.41 -11.92
CA GLY A 2 8.81 -3.64 -13.12
C GLY A 2 7.44 -2.96 -13.05
N ILE A 3 6.88 -2.72 -11.86
CA ILE A 3 5.52 -2.18 -11.68
C ILE A 3 5.54 -0.75 -11.08
N ILE A 4 6.70 -0.28 -10.59
CA ILE A 4 6.78 1.02 -9.88
C ILE A 4 7.11 2.19 -10.83
N SER A 5 7.62 1.95 -12.05
CA SER A 5 8.09 3.04 -12.94
C SER A 5 7.00 3.68 -13.82
N ALA A 6 5.85 3.03 -14.01
CA ALA A 6 4.79 3.52 -14.91
C ALA A 6 3.90 4.63 -14.30
N LEU A 7 4.23 5.14 -13.10
CA LEU A 7 3.44 6.14 -12.37
C LEU A 7 4.04 7.57 -12.41
N ALA A 8 4.97 7.86 -13.32
CA ALA A 8 5.82 9.07 -13.25
C ALA A 8 5.43 10.25 -14.16
N SER A 9 4.30 10.25 -14.87
CA SER A 9 3.90 11.37 -15.75
C SER A 9 2.85 12.30 -15.10
N GLY A 10 3.27 13.05 -14.08
CA GLY A 10 2.50 14.19 -13.55
C GLY A 10 3.27 15.00 -12.49
N PRO A 11 4.47 15.52 -12.78
CA PRO A 11 5.47 15.81 -11.76
C PRO A 11 5.43 17.23 -11.17
N ALA A 12 4.35 18.02 -11.28
CA ALA A 12 4.31 19.35 -10.64
C ALA A 12 3.19 19.45 -9.58
N LYS A 13 1.98 18.97 -9.89
CA LYS A 13 0.86 18.95 -8.93
C LYS A 13 0.97 17.83 -7.88
N ARG A 14 1.76 16.77 -8.14
CA ARG A 14 1.97 15.66 -7.16
C ARG A 14 2.92 16.02 -6.01
N TRP A 15 3.83 16.99 -6.16
CA TRP A 15 4.84 17.26 -5.12
C TRP A 15 4.26 17.86 -3.83
N THR A 16 3.25 18.72 -3.93
CA THR A 16 2.56 19.23 -2.73
C THR A 16 1.75 18.14 -2.02
N ALA A 17 1.20 17.17 -2.77
CA ALA A 17 0.54 15.99 -2.22
C ALA A 17 1.54 14.95 -1.65
N LEU A 18 2.82 15.01 -2.04
CA LEU A 18 3.88 14.16 -1.52
C LEU A 18 4.39 14.63 -0.16
N ILE A 19 4.21 15.90 0.20
CA ILE A 19 4.54 16.35 1.55
C ILE A 19 3.37 15.99 2.46
N SER A 20 3.43 14.78 3.02
CA SER A 20 2.39 14.31 3.92
C SER A 20 2.37 15.18 5.18
N GLY A 21 1.18 15.50 5.70
CA GLY A 21 1.05 16.19 6.98
C GLY A 21 1.82 15.50 8.13
N GLY A 22 2.05 14.19 8.01
CA GLY A 22 2.91 13.41 8.91
C GLY A 22 4.37 13.86 8.94
N ALA A 23 4.94 14.29 7.80
CA ALA A 23 6.31 14.81 7.76
C ALA A 23 6.43 16.11 8.57
N TYR A 24 5.51 17.05 8.37
CA TYR A 24 5.49 18.29 9.15
C TYR A 24 5.23 18.05 10.64
N ALA A 25 4.30 17.16 10.97
CA ALA A 25 4.02 16.80 12.36
C ALA A 25 5.25 16.18 13.04
N PHE A 26 5.93 15.24 12.36
CA PHE A 26 7.16 14.64 12.85
C PHE A 26 8.27 15.69 13.03
N THR A 27 8.50 16.55 12.03
CA THR A 27 9.54 17.59 12.11
C THR A 27 9.23 18.59 13.22
N ALA A 28 7.97 18.99 13.40
CA ALA A 28 7.56 19.86 14.50
C ALA A 28 7.82 19.21 15.87
N VAL A 29 7.47 17.92 16.03
CA VAL A 29 7.77 17.16 17.25
C VAL A 29 9.28 17.07 17.48
N ALA A 30 10.06 16.74 16.45
CA ALA A 30 11.51 16.64 16.55
C ALA A 30 12.14 17.97 16.99
N VAL A 31 11.74 19.09 16.37
CA VAL A 31 12.22 20.43 16.73
C VAL A 31 11.83 20.80 18.16
N LEU A 32 10.60 20.51 18.59
CA LEU A 32 10.14 20.78 19.96
C LEU A 32 10.91 19.95 21.00
N LEU A 33 11.19 18.68 20.71
CA LEU A 33 11.93 17.80 21.61
C LEU A 33 13.43 18.09 21.65
N LEU A 34 13.99 18.72 20.61
CA LEU A 34 15.40 19.14 20.59
C LEU A 34 15.63 20.50 21.27
N ARG A 35 14.59 21.29 21.54
CA ARG A 35 14.67 22.59 22.23
C ARG A 35 15.37 22.55 23.61
N PRO A 36 15.13 21.55 24.50
CA PRO A 36 15.82 21.47 25.79
C PRO A 36 17.30 21.08 25.71
N TRP A 37 17.78 20.58 24.57
CA TRP A 37 19.20 20.22 24.35
C TRP A 37 20.07 21.42 23.92
N ARG A 38 19.56 22.64 24.05
CA ARG A 38 20.37 23.84 23.79
C ARG A 38 21.47 23.94 24.86
N PRO A 39 22.75 24.06 24.45
CA PRO A 39 23.83 24.25 25.41
C PRO A 39 23.56 25.54 26.22
N PRO A 40 23.90 25.55 27.52
CA PRO A 40 23.80 26.77 28.32
C PRO A 40 24.60 27.90 27.66
N SER A 41 24.08 29.12 27.71
CA SER A 41 24.52 30.31 26.97
C SER A 41 26.00 30.72 27.14
N GLY A 42 26.77 30.03 27.99
CA GLY A 42 28.18 30.30 28.23
C GLY A 42 29.18 29.42 27.47
N ILE A 43 28.76 28.38 26.74
CA ILE A 43 29.67 27.43 26.06
C ILE A 43 29.28 27.29 24.58
N CYS A 44 29.44 28.37 23.82
CA CYS A 44 29.21 28.36 22.38
C CYS A 44 30.53 28.58 21.63
N PRO A 45 30.97 27.63 20.79
CA PRO A 45 32.16 27.82 19.97
C PRO A 45 31.92 28.90 18.91
N ALA A 46 32.93 29.73 18.64
CA ALA A 46 32.83 30.87 17.72
C ALA A 46 32.68 30.47 16.23
N THR A 47 32.94 29.21 15.88
CA THR A 47 32.89 28.71 14.50
C THR A 47 32.42 27.26 14.45
N GLY A 48 31.72 26.88 13.38
CA GLY A 48 31.27 25.51 13.12
C GLY A 48 29.75 25.34 13.20
N PRO A 49 29.23 24.14 12.90
CA PRO A 49 27.78 23.89 12.82
C PRO A 49 27.05 24.07 14.16
N THR A 50 27.78 23.95 15.28
CA THR A 50 27.25 24.18 16.63
C THR A 50 27.09 25.66 16.97
N ALA A 51 27.83 26.57 16.32
CA ALA A 51 27.69 28.02 16.48
C ALA A 51 26.30 28.48 15.98
N VAL A 52 25.85 27.95 14.84
CA VAL A 52 24.52 28.25 14.26
C VAL A 52 23.37 27.86 15.21
N ILE A 53 23.54 26.76 15.95
CA ILE A 53 22.54 26.29 16.93
C ILE A 53 22.48 27.24 18.14
N CYS A 54 23.63 27.79 18.54
CA CYS A 54 23.74 28.79 19.60
C CYS A 54 23.15 30.14 19.19
N ASP A 55 23.45 30.65 18.00
CA ASP A 55 22.94 31.94 17.50
C ASP A 55 21.42 31.90 17.32
N ALA A 56 20.88 30.78 16.83
CA ALA A 56 19.44 30.55 16.80
C ALA A 56 18.80 30.50 18.20
N GLY A 57 19.59 30.15 19.23
CA GLY A 57 19.19 30.20 20.63
C GLY A 57 18.97 31.62 21.15
N HIS A 58 19.77 32.58 20.65
CA HIS A 58 19.73 33.99 21.02
C HIS A 58 18.66 34.80 20.27
N GLY A 59 17.92 34.16 19.36
CA GLY A 59 16.82 34.79 18.64
C GLY A 59 17.24 35.57 17.40
N GLU A 60 18.45 35.34 16.87
CA GLU A 60 18.84 35.94 15.60
C GLU A 60 17.91 35.45 14.47
N PRO A 61 17.24 36.37 13.74
CA PRO A 61 16.24 35.99 12.74
C PRO A 61 16.85 35.20 11.58
N LEU A 62 18.12 35.46 11.25
CA LEU A 62 18.82 34.81 10.14
C LEU A 62 19.17 33.35 10.46
N ALA A 63 19.60 33.06 11.69
CA ALA A 63 19.85 31.70 12.16
C ALA A 63 18.55 30.87 12.25
N LEU A 64 17.45 31.49 12.70
CA LEU A 64 16.13 30.86 12.71
C LEU A 64 15.63 30.56 11.29
N ALA A 65 15.83 31.49 10.35
CA ALA A 65 15.48 31.28 8.94
C ALA A 65 16.30 30.14 8.33
N ALA A 66 17.62 30.10 8.57
CA ALA A 66 18.50 29.04 8.08
C ALA A 66 18.09 27.65 8.61
N LEU A 67 17.80 27.53 9.92
CA LEU A 67 17.29 26.28 10.51
C LEU A 67 15.92 25.89 9.96
N GLY A 68 15.03 26.86 9.75
CA GLY A 68 13.73 26.62 9.13
C GLY A 68 13.86 26.05 7.72
N VAL A 69 14.71 26.64 6.88
CA VAL A 69 15.00 26.15 5.53
C VAL A 69 15.60 24.74 5.58
N LEU A 70 16.59 24.50 6.44
CA LEU A 70 17.23 23.18 6.57
C LEU A 70 16.23 22.11 7.05
N ALA A 71 15.33 22.45 7.98
CA ALA A 71 14.27 21.56 8.42
C ALA A 71 13.28 21.23 7.29
N VAL A 72 12.90 22.21 6.46
CA VAL A 72 12.04 21.98 5.29
C VAL A 72 12.72 21.09 4.26
N VAL A 73 14.01 21.32 3.98
CA VAL A 73 14.79 20.50 3.04
C VAL A 73 14.92 19.07 3.56
N ALA A 74 15.25 18.89 4.84
CA ALA A 74 15.33 17.58 5.48
C ALA A 74 13.99 16.84 5.49
N ALA A 75 12.89 17.54 5.82
CA ALA A 75 11.53 16.99 5.79
C ALA A 75 11.14 16.56 4.37
N SER A 76 11.47 17.38 3.36
CA SER A 76 11.19 17.09 1.95
C SER A 76 11.97 15.86 1.48
N GLY A 77 13.28 15.80 1.77
CA GLY A 77 14.13 14.67 1.42
C GLY A 77 13.67 13.37 2.12
N ALA A 78 13.35 13.45 3.40
CA ALA A 78 12.82 12.30 4.15
C ALA A 78 11.46 11.83 3.61
N SER A 79 10.59 12.73 3.14
CA SER A 79 9.32 12.35 2.53
C SER A 79 9.51 11.52 1.25
N LEU A 80 10.54 11.81 0.45
CA LEU A 80 10.88 10.98 -0.72
C LEU A 80 11.28 9.57 -0.32
N VAL A 81 12.12 9.44 0.71
CA VAL A 81 12.52 8.13 1.25
C VAL A 81 11.30 7.37 1.79
N VAL A 82 10.44 8.04 2.57
CA VAL A 82 9.22 7.44 3.11
C VAL A 82 8.26 7.01 1.99
N THR A 83 8.15 7.81 0.92
CA THR A 83 7.35 7.47 -0.26
C THR A 83 7.90 6.22 -0.95
N ALA A 84 9.22 6.11 -1.11
CA ALA A 84 9.86 4.92 -1.66
C ALA A 84 9.67 3.68 -0.76
N LEU A 85 9.60 3.85 0.56
CA LEU A 85 9.37 2.77 1.53
C LEU A 85 7.92 2.32 1.63
N ALA A 86 6.95 3.12 1.18
CA ALA A 86 5.53 2.82 1.34
C ALA A 86 5.10 1.51 0.64
N GLY A 87 5.57 1.28 -0.59
CA GLY A 87 5.30 0.05 -1.34
C GLY A 87 5.87 -1.20 -0.65
N PRO A 88 7.19 -1.23 -0.35
CA PRO A 88 7.81 -2.30 0.43
C PRO A 88 7.13 -2.54 1.78
N LEU A 89 6.70 -1.47 2.46
CA LEU A 89 5.95 -1.58 3.72
C LEU A 89 4.61 -2.30 3.52
N VAL A 90 3.85 -1.98 2.47
CA VAL A 90 2.59 -2.68 2.17
C VAL A 90 2.86 -4.16 1.87
N HIS A 91 3.93 -4.51 1.15
CA HIS A 91 4.34 -5.89 0.92
C HIS A 91 4.84 -6.62 2.19
N LEU A 92 5.46 -5.88 3.11
CA LEU A 92 5.84 -6.42 4.41
C LEU A 92 4.58 -6.68 5.25
N LEU A 93 3.66 -5.72 5.27
CA LEU A 93 2.41 -5.78 6.01
C LEU A 93 1.41 -6.78 5.41
N SER A 94 1.48 -7.10 4.12
CA SER A 94 0.72 -8.22 3.53
C SER A 94 1.23 -9.58 4.00
N GLY A 95 2.46 -9.64 4.53
CA GLY A 95 3.08 -10.87 4.99
C GLY A 95 3.76 -11.69 3.89
N THR A 96 3.71 -11.25 2.63
CA THR A 96 4.32 -11.99 1.50
C THR A 96 5.83 -11.81 1.41
N ALA A 97 6.36 -10.71 1.96
CA ALA A 97 7.78 -10.37 1.87
C ALA A 97 8.63 -10.83 3.06
N LEU A 98 8.05 -11.39 4.13
CA LEU A 98 8.83 -11.83 5.29
C LEU A 98 9.56 -13.14 4.96
N PRO A 99 10.91 -13.17 4.95
CA PRO A 99 11.67 -14.42 4.84
C PRO A 99 11.57 -15.13 6.18
N VAL A 100 10.50 -15.91 6.38
CA VAL A 100 10.25 -16.53 7.67
C VAL A 100 11.11 -17.78 7.82
N ARG A 101 12.30 -17.61 8.39
CA ARG A 101 13.15 -18.70 8.90
C ARG A 101 13.20 -18.63 10.43
N GLY A 102 13.38 -19.77 11.08
CA GLY A 102 13.56 -19.87 12.53
C GLY A 102 12.31 -19.55 13.37
N PRO A 103 12.44 -18.97 14.58
CA PRO A 103 11.34 -18.86 15.54
C PRO A 103 10.18 -17.98 15.07
N LEU A 104 10.45 -17.00 14.19
CA LEU A 104 9.41 -16.19 13.56
C LEU A 104 8.48 -17.03 12.68
N ALA A 105 8.97 -18.12 12.09
CA ALA A 105 8.16 -19.02 11.25
C ALA A 105 7.07 -19.70 12.08
N ALA A 106 7.40 -20.12 13.30
CA ALA A 106 6.44 -20.67 14.23
C ALA A 106 5.39 -19.63 14.65
N LEU A 107 5.78 -18.37 14.88
CA LEU A 107 4.84 -17.29 15.21
C LEU A 107 3.89 -16.98 14.05
N VAL A 108 4.42 -16.90 12.82
CA VAL A 108 3.62 -16.69 11.61
C VAL A 108 2.67 -17.86 11.39
N ALA A 109 3.15 -19.10 11.49
CA ALA A 109 2.31 -20.30 11.37
C ALA A 109 1.21 -20.33 12.44
N ARG A 110 1.52 -19.99 13.69
CA ARG A 110 0.52 -19.86 14.77
C ARG A 110 -0.52 -18.79 14.45
N ARG A 111 -0.11 -17.65 13.90
CA ARG A 111 -1.04 -16.59 13.48
C ARG A 111 -1.95 -17.06 12.34
N ILE A 112 -1.40 -17.69 11.30
CA ILE A 112 -2.17 -18.24 10.19
C ILE A 112 -3.17 -19.28 10.70
N ALA A 113 -2.75 -20.22 11.54
CA ALA A 113 -3.63 -21.23 12.15
C ALA A 113 -4.74 -20.59 13.00
N GLY A 114 -4.45 -19.49 13.70
CA GLY A 114 -5.46 -18.68 14.41
C GLY A 114 -6.49 -18.08 13.44
N ARG A 115 -6.04 -17.50 12.32
CA ARG A 115 -6.91 -16.89 11.30
C ARG A 115 -7.77 -17.92 10.57
N VAL A 116 -7.20 -19.08 10.21
CA VAL A 116 -7.94 -20.21 9.62
C VAL A 116 -9.04 -20.70 10.58
N ARG A 117 -8.73 -20.85 11.87
CA ARG A 117 -9.75 -21.19 12.88
C ARG A 117 -10.84 -20.13 12.99
N ALA A 118 -10.47 -18.85 12.98
CA ALA A 118 -11.44 -17.75 12.98
C ALA A 118 -12.31 -17.75 11.72
N LYS A 119 -11.75 -18.12 10.56
CA LYS A 119 -12.47 -18.24 9.28
C LYS A 119 -13.50 -19.36 9.36
N ARG A 120 -13.12 -20.55 9.84
CA ARG A 120 -14.05 -21.68 10.02
C ARG A 120 -15.25 -21.31 10.89
N ARG A 121 -15.02 -20.62 12.01
CA ARG A 121 -16.11 -20.08 12.86
C ARG A 121 -17.04 -19.11 12.14
N LEU A 122 -16.53 -18.32 11.19
CA LEU A 122 -17.37 -17.46 10.36
C LEU A 122 -18.18 -18.28 9.36
N THR A 123 -17.56 -19.30 8.73
CA THR A 123 -18.24 -20.21 7.81
C THR A 123 -19.40 -20.94 8.51
N ASP A 124 -19.19 -21.44 9.72
CA ASP A 124 -20.24 -22.11 10.51
C ASP A 124 -21.46 -21.19 10.72
N ARG A 125 -21.23 -19.90 10.95
CA ARG A 125 -22.29 -18.88 11.10
C ARG A 125 -23.02 -18.54 9.80
N THR A 126 -22.45 -18.85 8.63
CA THR A 126 -23.10 -18.55 7.34
C THR A 126 -24.17 -19.55 6.93
N GLY A 127 -24.25 -20.70 7.60
CA GLY A 127 -25.32 -21.68 7.45
C GLY A 127 -26.67 -21.21 8.01
N GLU A 128 -26.71 -20.10 8.75
CA GLU A 128 -27.95 -19.47 9.20
C GLU A 128 -28.72 -18.78 8.04
N PRO A 129 -30.05 -18.62 8.17
CA PRO A 129 -30.88 -17.98 7.15
C PRO A 129 -30.37 -16.58 6.74
N TRP A 130 -30.53 -16.26 5.45
CA TRP A 130 -30.05 -15.03 4.80
C TRP A 130 -30.49 -13.71 5.46
N THR A 131 -31.55 -13.73 6.27
CA THR A 131 -32.16 -12.56 6.92
C THR A 131 -31.46 -12.14 8.22
N GLY A 132 -30.57 -12.95 8.78
CA GLY A 132 -29.84 -12.62 10.00
C GLY A 132 -28.74 -11.57 9.75
N ARG A 133 -28.76 -10.45 10.50
CA ARG A 133 -27.67 -9.45 10.47
C ARG A 133 -26.29 -10.10 10.72
N ALA A 134 -26.23 -11.06 11.64
CA ALA A 134 -25.00 -11.80 11.96
C ALA A 134 -24.50 -12.65 10.78
N ALA A 135 -25.39 -13.33 10.05
CA ALA A 135 -25.02 -14.10 8.86
C ALA A 135 -24.54 -13.18 7.72
N ALA A 136 -25.20 -12.04 7.52
CA ALA A 136 -24.77 -11.04 6.53
C ALA A 136 -23.39 -10.46 6.87
N GLU A 137 -23.12 -10.13 8.14
CA GLU A 137 -21.82 -9.66 8.59
C GLU A 137 -20.73 -10.73 8.45
N ALA A 138 -21.03 -11.98 8.81
CA ALA A 138 -20.12 -13.11 8.65
C ALA A 138 -19.73 -13.30 7.17
N ARG A 139 -20.69 -13.19 6.25
CA ARG A 139 -20.44 -13.27 4.80
C ARG A 139 -19.60 -12.11 4.30
N ARG A 140 -19.86 -10.87 4.74
CA ARG A 140 -19.00 -9.72 4.42
C ARG A 140 -17.56 -9.97 4.88
N LYS A 141 -17.36 -10.53 6.09
CA LYS A 141 -16.03 -10.86 6.61
C LYS A 141 -15.37 -12.01 5.85
N LEU A 142 -16.12 -13.00 5.39
CA LEU A 142 -15.61 -14.10 4.57
C LEU A 142 -15.25 -13.65 3.15
N PHE A 143 -15.99 -12.69 2.59
CA PHE A 143 -15.68 -12.13 1.27
C PHE A 143 -14.28 -11.50 1.21
N ARG A 144 -13.79 -10.97 2.35
CA ARG A 144 -12.44 -10.41 2.52
C ARG A 144 -11.36 -11.44 2.82
N ARG A 145 -11.68 -12.74 2.78
CA ARG A 145 -10.73 -13.83 3.08
C ARG A 145 -10.64 -14.79 1.90
N PRO A 146 -9.47 -15.41 1.68
CA PRO A 146 -9.35 -16.44 0.66
C PRO A 146 -10.25 -17.64 1.02
N VAL A 147 -10.85 -18.25 0.01
CA VAL A 147 -11.65 -19.47 0.07
C VAL A 147 -10.76 -20.66 0.41
N GLN A 148 -9.57 -20.76 -0.17
CA GLN A 148 -8.60 -21.81 0.16
C GLN A 148 -7.80 -21.47 1.43
N ASP A 149 -7.75 -22.40 2.38
CA ASP A 149 -7.01 -22.21 3.64
C ASP A 149 -5.50 -22.01 3.40
N VAL A 150 -4.93 -22.64 2.36
CA VAL A 150 -3.51 -22.53 1.99
C VAL A 150 -3.09 -21.12 1.56
N LEU A 151 -4.04 -20.31 1.08
CA LEU A 151 -3.81 -18.93 0.65
C LEU A 151 -4.00 -17.92 1.80
N THR A 152 -4.35 -18.38 3.00
CA THR A 152 -4.55 -17.49 4.17
C THR A 152 -3.23 -16.83 4.56
N ALA A 153 -3.22 -15.50 4.56
CA ALA A 153 -2.05 -14.70 4.89
C ALA A 153 -1.98 -14.42 6.41
N PRO A 154 -0.82 -14.03 6.96
CA PRO A 154 -0.70 -13.72 8.38
C PRO A 154 -1.42 -12.43 8.80
N THR A 155 -1.79 -11.57 7.85
CA THR A 155 -2.41 -10.26 8.10
C THR A 155 -3.70 -10.08 7.33
N ARG A 156 -4.54 -9.12 7.76
CA ARG A 156 -5.77 -8.75 7.04
C ARG A 156 -5.47 -8.26 5.63
N ILE A 157 -4.44 -7.42 5.49
CA ILE A 157 -4.02 -6.86 4.19
C ILE A 157 -3.66 -7.97 3.20
N GLY A 158 -2.89 -8.98 3.66
CA GLY A 158 -2.56 -10.13 2.82
C GLY A 158 -3.78 -10.97 2.46
N ASP A 159 -4.70 -11.20 3.41
CA ASP A 159 -5.94 -11.95 3.17
C ASP A 159 -6.79 -11.26 2.10
N SER A 160 -6.91 -9.93 2.14
CA SER A 160 -7.69 -9.16 1.16
C SER A 160 -7.14 -9.29 -0.26
N PHE A 161 -5.82 -9.17 -0.44
CA PHE A 161 -5.17 -9.38 -1.74
C PHE A 161 -5.28 -10.82 -2.22
N ALA A 162 -5.07 -11.79 -1.33
CA ALA A 162 -5.22 -13.21 -1.66
C ALA A 162 -6.67 -13.54 -2.05
N ALA A 163 -7.65 -13.00 -1.31
CA ALA A 163 -9.08 -13.17 -1.60
C ALA A 163 -9.45 -12.59 -2.97
N MET A 164 -8.99 -11.36 -3.27
CA MET A 164 -9.21 -10.74 -4.57
C MET A 164 -8.64 -11.58 -5.71
N GLY A 165 -7.37 -12.01 -5.59
CA GLY A 165 -6.73 -12.86 -6.59
C GLY A 165 -7.48 -14.18 -6.79
N GLU A 166 -7.92 -14.81 -5.70
CA GLU A 166 -8.67 -16.06 -5.75
C GLU A 166 -10.09 -15.88 -6.32
N ARG A 167 -10.77 -14.75 -6.09
CA ARG A 167 -12.08 -14.47 -6.69
C ARG A 167 -11.96 -14.30 -8.20
N ILE A 168 -10.99 -13.51 -8.65
CA ILE A 168 -10.72 -13.30 -10.08
C ILE A 168 -10.35 -14.63 -10.74
N LEU A 169 -9.38 -15.36 -10.17
CA LEU A 169 -8.93 -16.64 -10.69
C LEU A 169 -10.03 -17.71 -10.62
N GLY A 170 -10.84 -17.73 -9.56
CA GLY A 170 -11.90 -18.72 -9.38
C GLY A 170 -13.05 -18.54 -10.37
N ARG A 171 -13.48 -17.28 -10.57
CA ARG A 171 -14.61 -16.92 -11.44
C ARG A 171 -14.23 -16.90 -12.92
N HIS A 172 -13.09 -16.32 -13.27
CA HIS A 172 -12.70 -16.07 -14.66
C HIS A 172 -11.51 -16.90 -15.13
N ARG A 173 -10.84 -17.64 -14.23
CA ARG A 173 -9.57 -18.34 -14.51
C ARG A 173 -8.46 -17.42 -15.05
N LEU A 174 -8.61 -16.11 -14.87
CA LEU A 174 -7.63 -15.11 -15.22
C LEU A 174 -6.65 -14.90 -14.06
N ASP A 175 -5.36 -14.96 -14.36
CA ASP A 175 -4.34 -14.51 -13.43
C ASP A 175 -4.20 -12.98 -13.52
N ALA A 176 -4.76 -12.29 -12.52
CA ALA A 176 -4.74 -10.82 -12.46
C ALA A 176 -3.32 -10.24 -12.57
N GLN A 177 -2.31 -10.90 -12.00
CA GLN A 177 -0.93 -10.40 -12.00
C GLN A 177 -0.33 -10.41 -13.42
N LEU A 178 -0.68 -11.40 -14.23
CA LEU A 178 -0.20 -11.52 -15.61
C LEU A 178 -0.97 -10.63 -16.58
N CYS A 179 -2.27 -10.48 -16.35
CA CYS A 179 -3.13 -9.63 -17.17
C CYS A 179 -2.90 -8.13 -16.91
N TRP A 180 -2.34 -7.78 -15.75
CA TRP A 180 -2.22 -6.39 -15.29
C TRP A 180 -1.53 -5.44 -16.27
N PRO A 181 -0.37 -5.76 -16.89
CA PRO A 181 0.29 -4.84 -17.82
C PRO A 181 -0.56 -4.53 -19.06
N LEU A 182 -1.31 -5.51 -19.57
CA LEU A 182 -2.23 -5.32 -20.69
C LEU A 182 -3.44 -4.47 -20.26
N LEU A 183 -4.03 -4.80 -19.10
CA LEU A 183 -5.15 -4.03 -18.55
C LEU A 183 -4.81 -2.55 -18.34
N GLN A 184 -3.59 -2.23 -17.90
CA GLN A 184 -3.14 -0.84 -17.72
C GLN A 184 -3.22 -0.03 -19.03
N GLN A 185 -2.94 -0.65 -20.17
CA GLN A 185 -3.02 0.00 -21.48
C GLN A 185 -4.48 0.21 -21.91
N LEU A 186 -5.39 -0.66 -21.47
CA LEU A 186 -6.79 -0.69 -21.88
C LEU A 186 -7.72 0.12 -20.98
N PHE A 187 -7.31 0.47 -19.76
CA PHE A 187 -8.16 1.23 -18.84
C PHE A 187 -8.58 2.57 -19.45
N ASP A 188 -9.87 2.89 -19.30
CA ASP A 188 -10.41 4.19 -19.62
C ASP A 188 -10.05 5.20 -18.52
N GLU A 189 -10.15 6.48 -18.86
CA GLU A 189 -9.77 7.56 -17.94
C GLU A 189 -10.54 7.54 -16.59
N PRO A 190 -11.83 7.16 -16.53
CA PRO A 190 -12.53 6.95 -15.26
C PRO A 190 -11.90 5.81 -14.41
N ALA A 191 -11.67 4.62 -14.98
CA ALA A 191 -11.11 3.50 -14.23
C ALA A 191 -9.68 3.78 -13.75
N ARG A 192 -8.86 4.45 -14.59
CA ARG A 192 -7.51 4.89 -14.18
C ARG A 192 -7.58 5.80 -12.96
N ARG A 193 -8.44 6.82 -12.99
CA ARG A 193 -8.60 7.76 -11.86
C ARG A 193 -9.10 7.09 -10.59
N ASP A 194 -10.01 6.13 -10.69
CA ASP A 194 -10.51 5.41 -9.52
C ASP A 194 -9.44 4.49 -8.92
N LEU A 195 -8.67 3.78 -9.75
CA LEU A 195 -7.53 2.98 -9.31
C LEU A 195 -6.42 3.83 -8.70
N GLU A 196 -6.09 4.97 -9.31
CA GLU A 196 -5.12 5.92 -8.77
C GLU A 196 -5.57 6.46 -7.41
N ARG A 197 -6.84 6.87 -7.28
CA ARG A 197 -7.39 7.36 -6.02
C ARG A 197 -7.33 6.30 -4.92
N ALA A 198 -7.72 5.06 -5.22
CA ALA A 198 -7.68 3.96 -4.25
C ALA A 198 -6.23 3.60 -3.86
N SER A 199 -5.31 3.56 -4.84
CA SER A 199 -3.88 3.33 -4.60
C SER A 199 -3.25 4.44 -3.74
N ASP A 200 -3.53 5.70 -4.07
CA ASP A 200 -3.04 6.87 -3.32
C ASP A 200 -3.55 6.88 -1.87
N GLN A 201 -4.78 6.42 -1.64
CA GLN A 201 -5.36 6.28 -0.30
C GLN A 201 -4.59 5.24 0.53
N VAL A 202 -4.27 4.07 -0.05
CA VAL A 202 -3.48 3.01 0.59
C VAL A 202 -2.05 3.49 0.86
N LEU A 203 -1.38 4.02 -0.16
CA LEU A 203 0.00 4.52 -0.05
C LEU A 203 0.10 5.73 0.87
N GLY A 204 -0.90 6.61 0.91
CA GLY A 204 -1.00 7.72 1.85
C GLY A 204 -1.03 7.26 3.30
N ARG A 205 -1.88 6.28 3.62
CA ARG A 205 -1.93 5.67 4.96
C ARG A 205 -0.63 4.97 5.33
N ALA A 206 -0.04 4.22 4.39
CA ALA A 206 1.25 3.57 4.60
C ALA A 206 2.37 4.58 4.90
N ARG A 207 2.48 5.67 4.13
CA ARG A 207 3.44 6.76 4.38
C ARG A 207 3.26 7.38 5.77
N ASN A 208 2.02 7.70 6.14
CA ASN A 208 1.73 8.26 7.46
C ASN A 208 2.01 7.27 8.60
N LEU A 209 1.86 5.97 8.37
CA LEU A 209 2.22 4.94 9.33
C LEU A 209 3.73 4.89 9.58
N VAL A 210 4.55 5.06 8.53
CA VAL A 210 6.02 5.20 8.69
C VAL A 210 6.34 6.41 9.56
N TRP A 211 5.72 7.56 9.28
CA TRP A 211 5.94 8.77 10.09
C TRP A 211 5.52 8.58 11.55
N ALA A 212 4.36 7.95 11.80
CA ALA A 212 3.92 7.63 13.15
C ALA A 212 4.92 6.71 13.88
N ALA A 213 5.44 5.69 13.19
CA ALA A 213 6.47 4.81 13.74
C ALA A 213 7.78 5.55 14.02
N LEU A 214 8.23 6.41 13.11
CA LEU A 214 9.41 7.26 13.31
C LEU A 214 9.23 8.15 14.54
N THR A 215 8.08 8.82 14.70
CA THR A 215 7.78 9.63 15.89
C THR A 215 7.96 8.84 17.18
N VAL A 216 7.43 7.60 17.24
CA VAL A 216 7.56 6.74 18.44
C VAL A 216 9.02 6.36 18.67
N VAL A 217 9.71 5.92 17.62
CA VAL A 217 11.11 5.46 17.69
C VAL A 217 12.06 6.60 18.05
N THR A 218 11.77 7.85 17.67
CA THR A 218 12.59 9.01 18.05
C THR A 218 12.21 9.58 19.41
N ALA A 219 10.93 9.64 19.76
CA ALA A 219 10.47 10.24 21.00
C ALA A 219 10.79 9.36 22.22
N LEU A 220 10.72 8.03 22.10
CA LEU A 220 10.95 7.11 23.22
C LEU A 220 12.39 7.17 23.77
N PRO A 221 13.46 7.12 22.94
CA PRO A 221 14.83 7.29 23.44
C PRO A 221 15.07 8.69 24.04
N LEU A 222 14.50 9.74 23.44
CA LEU A 222 14.61 11.10 23.98
C LEU A 222 13.96 11.22 25.36
N ALA A 223 12.80 10.58 25.56
CA ALA A 223 12.15 10.49 26.85
C ALA A 223 13.04 9.80 27.91
N LEU A 224 13.77 8.77 27.52
CA LEU A 224 14.65 8.02 28.43
C LEU A 224 15.93 8.77 28.78
N LEU A 225 16.46 9.56 27.85
CA LEU A 225 17.73 10.27 28.01
C LEU A 225 17.60 11.60 28.75
N ASP A 226 16.44 12.28 28.65
CA ASP A 226 16.27 13.64 29.17
C ASP A 226 15.10 13.74 30.15
N ARG A 227 15.40 14.04 31.42
CA ARG A 227 14.40 14.21 32.49
C ARG A 227 13.54 15.47 32.28
N VAL A 228 14.05 16.50 31.60
CA VAL A 228 13.31 17.75 31.36
C VAL A 228 12.34 17.58 30.19
N ALA A 229 12.72 16.80 29.18
CA ALA A 229 11.88 16.50 28.01
C ALA A 229 10.97 15.27 28.19
N LEU A 230 11.02 14.58 29.34
CA LEU A 230 10.32 13.31 29.58
C LEU A 230 8.83 13.37 29.23
N TRP A 231 8.08 14.31 29.80
CA TRP A 231 6.63 14.38 29.62
C TRP A 231 6.22 14.71 28.18
N PRO A 232 6.76 15.75 27.51
CA PRO A 232 6.49 16.00 26.10
C PRO A 232 6.86 14.82 25.19
N ALA A 233 7.99 14.16 25.45
CA ALA A 233 8.46 13.04 24.65
C ALA A 233 7.56 11.79 24.82
N VAL A 234 7.13 11.49 26.05
CA VAL A 234 6.17 10.42 26.33
C VAL A 234 4.83 10.72 25.65
N LEU A 235 4.32 11.95 25.74
CA LEU A 235 3.07 12.34 25.08
C LEU A 235 3.17 12.22 23.55
N ALA A 236 4.28 12.64 22.95
CA ALA A 236 4.52 12.50 21.51
C ALA A 236 4.58 11.02 21.08
N ALA A 237 5.23 10.16 21.87
CA ALA A 237 5.28 8.73 21.60
C ALA A 237 3.88 8.09 21.70
N LEU A 238 3.10 8.43 22.73
CA LEU A 238 1.73 7.93 22.89
C LEU A 238 0.81 8.39 21.76
N ALA A 239 0.90 9.67 21.38
CA ALA A 239 0.14 10.22 20.25
C ALA A 239 0.53 9.53 18.93
N GLY A 240 1.84 9.35 18.68
CA GLY A 240 2.35 8.61 17.53
C GLY A 240 1.85 7.16 17.48
N ALA A 241 1.87 6.46 18.62
CA ALA A 241 1.37 5.09 18.72
C ALA A 241 -0.14 4.99 18.47
N LEU A 242 -0.93 5.91 19.02
CA LEU A 242 -2.39 5.97 18.81
C LEU A 242 -2.72 6.24 17.33
N VAL A 243 -2.10 7.26 16.74
CA VAL A 243 -2.28 7.58 15.31
C VAL A 243 -1.84 6.40 14.44
N GLY A 244 -0.70 5.77 14.76
CA GLY A 244 -0.22 4.57 14.08
C GLY A 244 -1.22 3.41 14.15
N ALA A 245 -1.84 3.17 15.30
CA ALA A 245 -2.85 2.13 15.46
C ALA A 245 -4.11 2.42 14.61
N LEU A 246 -4.60 3.67 14.61
CA LEU A 246 -5.73 4.09 13.79
C LEU A 246 -5.44 3.98 12.29
N LEU A 247 -4.25 4.40 11.86
CA LEU A 247 -3.79 4.27 10.47
C LEU A 247 -3.68 2.82 10.05
N LEU A 248 -3.15 1.94 10.91
CA LEU A 248 -3.03 0.51 10.62
C LEU A 248 -4.42 -0.15 10.50
N ALA A 249 -5.37 0.23 11.34
CA ALA A 249 -6.76 -0.23 11.23
C ALA A 249 -7.40 0.21 9.92
N GLY A 250 -7.33 1.52 9.60
CA GLY A 250 -7.89 2.09 8.37
C GLY A 250 -7.16 1.67 7.09
N LEU A 251 -5.88 1.27 7.17
CA LEU A 251 -5.14 0.71 6.05
C LEU A 251 -5.77 -0.60 5.56
N GLY A 252 -6.29 -1.43 6.48
CA GLY A 252 -7.02 -2.65 6.11
C GLY A 252 -8.28 -2.34 5.29
N ASP A 253 -9.04 -1.30 5.67
CA ASP A 253 -10.25 -0.89 4.95
C ASP A 253 -9.90 -0.30 3.56
N GLY A 254 -8.84 0.50 3.47
CA GLY A 254 -8.38 1.02 2.18
C GLY A 254 -7.88 -0.06 1.22
N VAL A 255 -7.24 -1.11 1.75
CA VAL A 255 -6.83 -2.26 0.93
C VAL A 255 -8.03 -3.05 0.45
N ASP A 256 -9.08 -3.19 1.27
CA ASP A 256 -10.33 -3.82 0.85
C ASP A 256 -11.00 -3.04 -0.29
N GLU A 257 -11.06 -1.71 -0.18
CA GLU A 257 -11.59 -0.82 -1.21
C GLU A 257 -10.77 -0.92 -2.50
N TYR A 258 -9.44 -0.82 -2.41
CA TYR A 258 -8.54 -0.95 -3.56
C TYR A 258 -8.69 -2.32 -4.25
N ALA A 259 -8.80 -3.40 -3.48
CA ALA A 259 -9.01 -4.74 -4.02
C ALA A 259 -10.34 -4.86 -4.79
N ASP A 260 -11.41 -4.23 -4.30
CA ASP A 260 -12.69 -4.20 -5.01
C ASP A 260 -12.61 -3.34 -6.28
N THR A 261 -11.91 -2.20 -6.24
CA THR A 261 -11.70 -1.36 -7.43
C THR A 261 -10.90 -2.11 -8.50
N VAL A 262 -9.87 -2.87 -8.12
CA VAL A 262 -9.10 -3.71 -9.05
C VAL A 262 -9.97 -4.80 -9.67
N GLU A 263 -10.77 -5.51 -8.86
CA GLU A 263 -11.70 -6.52 -9.38
C GLU A 263 -12.73 -5.90 -10.34
N ALA A 264 -13.33 -4.76 -9.97
CA ALA A 264 -14.30 -4.05 -10.81
C ALA A 264 -13.70 -3.55 -12.13
N ALA A 265 -12.49 -3.00 -12.09
CA ALA A 265 -11.78 -2.56 -13.29
C ALA A 265 -11.47 -3.73 -14.23
N LEU A 266 -11.02 -4.88 -13.68
CA LEU A 266 -10.81 -6.08 -14.48
C LEU A 266 -12.12 -6.57 -15.12
N LEU A 267 -13.21 -6.63 -14.35
CA LEU A 267 -14.52 -7.05 -14.87
C LEU A 267 -15.02 -6.14 -16.00
N ARG A 268 -14.85 -4.83 -15.85
CA ARG A 268 -15.25 -3.83 -16.85
C ARG A 268 -14.45 -3.96 -18.16
N HIS A 269 -13.16 -4.31 -18.07
CA HIS A 269 -12.24 -4.32 -19.21
C HIS A 269 -11.87 -5.73 -19.69
N ARG A 270 -12.53 -6.78 -19.19
CA ARG A 270 -12.19 -8.17 -19.53
C ARG A 270 -12.37 -8.48 -21.03
N ASP A 271 -13.41 -7.94 -21.66
CA ASP A 271 -13.71 -8.22 -23.07
C ASP A 271 -12.69 -7.49 -23.96
N ALA A 272 -12.33 -6.26 -23.59
CA ALA A 272 -11.26 -5.49 -24.22
C ALA A 272 -9.89 -6.18 -24.07
N LEU A 273 -9.64 -6.85 -22.94
CA LEU A 273 -8.42 -7.62 -22.70
C LEU A 273 -8.27 -8.77 -23.70
N TYR A 274 -9.33 -9.56 -23.91
CA TYR A 274 -9.32 -10.63 -24.90
C TYR A 274 -9.15 -10.07 -26.32
N ALA A 275 -9.92 -9.04 -26.67
CA ALA A 275 -9.85 -8.41 -27.99
C ALA A 275 -8.44 -7.85 -28.31
N ALA A 276 -7.80 -7.17 -27.35
CA ALA A 276 -6.47 -6.61 -27.51
C ALA A 276 -5.38 -7.67 -27.75
N ALA A 277 -5.59 -8.88 -27.24
CA ALA A 277 -4.71 -10.02 -27.46
C ALA A 277 -5.11 -10.87 -28.67
N ALA A 278 -6.08 -10.43 -29.48
CA ALA A 278 -6.71 -11.21 -30.55
C ALA A 278 -7.20 -12.58 -30.08
N TRP A 279 -7.66 -12.67 -28.82
CA TRP A 279 -8.18 -13.87 -28.20
C TRP A 279 -9.70 -13.94 -28.41
N PRO A 280 -10.28 -15.13 -28.67
CA PRO A 280 -11.72 -15.27 -28.82
C PRO A 280 -12.47 -14.83 -27.55
N LEU A 281 -13.56 -14.10 -27.73
CA LEU A 281 -14.47 -13.70 -26.65
C LEU A 281 -15.25 -14.92 -26.17
N PRO A 282 -15.44 -15.10 -24.85
CA PRO A 282 -16.21 -16.22 -24.34
C PRO A 282 -17.71 -16.04 -24.59
N GLU A 283 -18.40 -17.10 -25.02
CA GLU A 283 -19.84 -17.04 -25.34
C GLU A 283 -20.74 -17.18 -24.10
N GLY A 284 -20.19 -17.65 -22.98
CA GLY A 284 -20.94 -17.86 -21.75
C GLY A 284 -20.05 -18.13 -20.54
N THR A 285 -20.64 -18.35 -19.37
CA THR A 285 -19.90 -18.46 -18.09
C THR A 285 -19.02 -19.69 -17.98
N ALA A 286 -19.45 -20.84 -18.53
CA ALA A 286 -18.64 -22.05 -18.58
C ALA A 286 -17.45 -21.87 -19.54
N ASP A 287 -17.69 -21.22 -20.67
CA ASP A 287 -16.69 -20.93 -21.69
C ASP A 287 -15.67 -19.90 -21.19
N GLU A 288 -16.12 -18.87 -20.48
CA GLU A 288 -15.27 -17.85 -19.86
C GLU A 288 -14.18 -18.45 -18.97
N ARG A 289 -14.50 -19.49 -18.19
CA ARG A 289 -13.52 -20.19 -17.37
C ARG A 289 -12.49 -20.94 -18.20
N ARG A 290 -12.91 -21.59 -19.30
CA ARG A 290 -12.00 -22.31 -20.20
C ARG A 290 -11.08 -21.31 -20.92
N THR A 291 -11.66 -20.31 -21.57
CA THR A 291 -10.96 -19.27 -22.32
C THR A 291 -9.97 -18.51 -21.44
N GLY A 292 -10.36 -18.14 -20.23
CA GLY A 292 -9.46 -17.46 -19.29
C GLY A 292 -8.30 -18.33 -18.79
N GLN A 293 -8.54 -19.64 -18.63
CA GLN A 293 -7.48 -20.60 -18.28
C GLN A 293 -6.45 -20.73 -19.41
N GLU A 294 -6.92 -20.87 -20.65
CA GLU A 294 -6.06 -20.95 -21.85
C GLU A 294 -5.28 -19.65 -22.06
N PHE A 295 -5.95 -18.50 -21.93
CA PHE A 295 -5.32 -17.19 -22.02
C PHE A 295 -4.24 -16.99 -20.96
N THR A 296 -4.52 -17.38 -19.71
CA THR A 296 -3.52 -17.33 -18.63
C THR A 296 -2.34 -18.25 -18.89
N ALA A 297 -2.57 -19.47 -19.39
CA ALA A 297 -1.51 -20.41 -19.75
C ALA A 297 -0.61 -19.86 -20.86
N TYR A 298 -1.22 -19.22 -21.88
CA TYR A 298 -0.51 -18.50 -22.94
C TYR A 298 0.38 -17.39 -22.38
N LEU A 299 -0.14 -16.51 -21.53
CA LEU A 299 0.65 -15.45 -20.89
C LEU A 299 1.79 -15.99 -20.01
N ARG A 300 1.58 -17.12 -19.33
CA ARG A 300 2.62 -17.80 -18.52
C ARG A 300 3.72 -18.44 -19.37
N ARG A 301 3.51 -18.62 -20.68
CA ARG A 301 4.38 -19.40 -21.57
C ARG A 301 4.55 -20.85 -21.11
N THR A 302 3.55 -21.40 -20.42
CA THR A 302 3.58 -22.78 -19.89
C THR A 302 2.47 -23.62 -20.53
N GLY A 303 2.82 -24.46 -21.51
CA GLY A 303 2.06 -25.65 -21.93
C GLY A 303 0.76 -25.46 -22.74
N HIS A 304 0.71 -26.20 -23.86
CA HIS A 304 -0.35 -26.42 -24.87
C HIS A 304 -0.71 -25.25 -25.80
N SER A 305 -0.96 -25.65 -27.06
CA SER A 305 -1.23 -24.82 -28.23
C SER A 305 -2.12 -23.65 -27.83
N ALA A 306 -1.56 -22.42 -27.90
CA ALA A 306 -2.42 -21.29 -28.15
C ALA A 306 -3.39 -21.71 -29.27
N PRO A 307 -4.69 -21.35 -29.19
CA PRO A 307 -5.53 -21.48 -30.37
C PRO A 307 -4.73 -20.94 -31.56
N GLN A 308 -4.86 -21.53 -32.75
CA GLN A 308 -4.18 -20.97 -33.91
C GLN A 308 -4.72 -19.55 -34.13
N ILE A 309 -4.08 -18.57 -33.50
CA ILE A 309 -4.42 -17.15 -33.60
C ILE A 309 -3.97 -16.78 -34.99
N THR A 310 -4.92 -16.81 -35.91
CA THR A 310 -4.70 -16.28 -37.24
C THR A 310 -4.74 -14.77 -37.08
N PHE A 311 -3.57 -14.14 -37.10
CA PHE A 311 -3.47 -12.69 -37.17
C PHE A 311 -4.00 -12.25 -38.54
N ALA A 312 -5.32 -12.07 -38.64
CA ALA A 312 -5.93 -11.46 -39.81
C ALA A 312 -5.39 -10.03 -39.90
N ARG A 313 -4.54 -9.78 -40.89
CA ARG A 313 -4.09 -8.41 -41.20
C ARG A 313 -5.36 -7.63 -41.59
N PRO A 314 -5.59 -6.41 -41.06
CA PRO A 314 -6.65 -5.57 -41.58
C PRO A 314 -6.48 -5.46 -43.11
N PRO A 315 -7.58 -5.52 -43.89
CA PRO A 315 -7.49 -5.40 -45.34
C PRO A 315 -6.69 -4.13 -45.67
N GLU A 316 -5.72 -4.25 -46.57
CA GLU A 316 -4.98 -3.08 -47.08
C GLU A 316 -6.02 -2.08 -47.59
N GLU A 317 -6.10 -0.92 -46.92
CA GLU A 317 -6.84 0.23 -47.43
C GLU A 317 -6.30 0.50 -48.84
N GLN A 318 -7.11 0.16 -49.85
CA GLN A 318 -6.75 0.46 -51.22
C GLN A 318 -6.64 1.98 -51.31
N PRO A 319 -5.52 2.52 -51.84
CA PRO A 319 -5.37 3.97 -51.96
C PRO A 319 -6.55 4.51 -52.77
N GLU A 320 -7.32 5.42 -52.16
CA GLU A 320 -8.40 6.12 -52.87
C GLU A 320 -7.82 6.81 -54.10
N PRO A 321 -8.40 6.59 -55.30
CA PRO A 321 -7.92 7.15 -56.56
C PRO A 321 -8.14 8.67 -56.68
#